data_AF-A0A7X7C906-F1
#
_entry.id   AF-A0A7X7C906-F1
#
_cell.length_a   1.000
_cell.length_b   1.000
_cell.length_c   1.000
_cell.angle_alpha   90.00
_cell.angle_beta   90.00
_cell.angle_gamma   90.00
#
_symmetry.space_group_name_H-M   'P 1'
#
loop_
_entity.id
_entity.type
_entity.pdbx_description
1 polymer ?
#
loop_
_entity_poly.entity_id
_entity_poly.type
_entity_poly.pdbx_seq_one_letter_code
_entity_poly.pdbx_strand_id
1 'polypeptide(L)'
;MNETLRKTMEIIFSSERSMPAHFSSNGERTQSFCVDFEPLSAEDDYEMASDVWHAYTELPRGPAMTDLESYLILRCGEDIMLGAYVITKLGGEKLIDEMKGYVIDDTIESFSDKVDRAQEVLSTEAARKYFEYCSNAGFKLASK
;
A
#
# COMPACT_ATOMS: atom_id res chain seq x y z
N MET A 1 19.77 4.53 4.49
CA MET A 1 18.74 3.63 3.96
C MET A 1 19.41 2.56 3.11
N ASN A 2 19.01 1.29 3.28
CA ASN A 2 19.47 0.16 2.45
C ASN A 2 19.11 0.41 0.97
N GLU A 3 19.93 -0.04 0.02
CA GLU A 3 19.71 0.21 -1.42
C GLU A 3 18.43 -0.46 -1.96
N THR A 4 18.14 -1.69 -1.55
CA THR A 4 16.89 -2.39 -1.90
C THR A 4 15.70 -1.63 -1.36
N LEU A 5 15.78 -1.18 -0.11
CA LEU A 5 14.72 -0.40 0.52
C LEU A 5 14.51 0.95 -0.18
N ARG A 6 15.59 1.67 -0.51
CA ARG A 6 15.53 2.93 -1.26
C ARG A 6 14.81 2.75 -2.60
N LYS A 7 15.19 1.74 -3.39
CA LYS A 7 14.55 1.45 -4.68
C LYS A 7 13.07 1.10 -4.52
N THR A 8 12.73 0.33 -3.49
CA THR A 8 11.33 0.04 -3.17
C THR A 8 10.54 1.32 -2.91
N MET A 9 11.04 2.22 -2.07
CA MET A 9 10.35 3.49 -1.79
C MET A 9 10.21 4.36 -3.05
N GLU A 10 11.26 4.43 -3.89
CA GLU A 10 11.21 5.15 -5.17
C GLU A 10 10.12 4.62 -6.11
N ILE A 11 9.91 3.30 -6.14
CA ILE A 11 8.85 2.70 -6.96
C ILE A 11 7.48 3.03 -6.37
N ILE A 12 7.27 2.80 -5.07
CA ILE A 12 5.99 3.07 -4.39
C ILE A 12 5.57 4.54 -4.61
N PHE A 13 6.50 5.46 -4.35
CA PHE A 13 6.23 6.90 -4.38
C PHE A 13 6.27 7.52 -5.78
N SER A 14 6.65 6.75 -6.81
CA SER A 14 6.49 7.18 -8.21
C SER A 14 5.05 7.06 -8.72
N SER A 15 4.17 6.38 -7.98
CA SER A 15 2.77 6.24 -8.33
C SER A 15 2.06 7.60 -8.45
N GLU A 16 1.52 7.89 -9.63
CA GLU A 16 0.75 9.12 -9.90
C GLU A 16 -0.76 8.98 -9.67
N ARG A 17 -1.22 7.88 -9.06
CA ARG A 17 -2.67 7.62 -8.89
C ARG A 17 -3.36 8.68 -8.02
N SER A 18 -4.44 9.26 -8.55
CA SER A 18 -5.31 10.23 -7.83
C SER A 18 -6.49 9.58 -7.10
N MET A 19 -6.67 8.27 -7.27
CA MET A 19 -7.73 7.46 -6.69
C MET A 19 -7.14 6.11 -6.23
N PRO A 20 -7.89 5.29 -5.46
CA PRO A 20 -7.48 3.93 -5.15
C PRO A 20 -7.05 3.14 -6.41
N ALA A 21 -6.08 2.25 -6.24
CA ALA A 21 -5.56 1.40 -7.31
C ALA A 21 -6.68 0.61 -8.00
N HIS A 22 -7.66 0.12 -7.23
CA HIS A 22 -8.84 -0.58 -7.73
C HIS A 22 -9.66 0.20 -8.79
N PHE A 23 -9.60 1.54 -8.75
CA PHE A 23 -10.31 2.40 -9.70
C PHE A 23 -9.38 3.12 -10.68
N SER A 24 -8.10 2.78 -10.65
CA SER A 24 -7.07 3.41 -11.47
C SER A 24 -6.63 2.48 -12.60
N SER A 25 -6.08 3.06 -13.66
CA SER A 25 -5.55 2.32 -14.81
C SER A 25 -4.22 2.93 -15.25
N ASN A 26 -3.33 2.12 -15.80
CA ASN A 26 -2.07 2.57 -16.38
C ASN A 26 -1.84 1.89 -17.74
N GLY A 27 -2.05 2.65 -18.82
CA GLY A 27 -2.08 2.10 -20.18
C GLY A 27 -3.18 1.04 -20.33
N GLU A 28 -2.79 -0.20 -20.63
CA GLU A 28 -3.70 -1.33 -20.78
C GLU A 28 -4.02 -2.04 -19.45
N ARG A 29 -3.30 -1.72 -18.36
CA ARG A 29 -3.54 -2.30 -17.05
C ARG A 29 -4.76 -1.66 -16.41
N THR A 30 -5.77 -2.46 -16.10
CA THR A 30 -6.94 -2.05 -15.31
C THR A 30 -6.74 -2.43 -13.85
N GLN A 31 -7.25 -1.61 -12.93
CA GLN A 31 -7.00 -1.75 -11.49
C GLN A 31 -5.49 -1.79 -11.20
N SER A 32 -4.85 -0.63 -11.27
CA SER A 32 -3.39 -0.54 -11.26
C SER A 32 -2.90 0.38 -10.15
N PHE A 33 -1.75 0.04 -9.58
CA PHE A 33 -1.01 0.95 -8.72
C PHE A 33 -0.34 2.11 -9.48
N CYS A 34 -0.40 2.10 -10.82
CA CYS A 34 0.17 3.14 -11.68
C CYS A 34 1.68 3.34 -11.48
N VAL A 35 2.43 2.24 -11.37
CA VAL A 35 3.90 2.25 -11.24
C VAL A 35 4.56 1.51 -12.39
N ASP A 36 5.73 1.99 -12.78
CA ASP A 36 6.58 1.33 -13.77
C ASP A 36 7.59 0.42 -13.06
N PHE A 37 7.23 -0.86 -12.95
CA PHE A 37 8.10 -1.90 -12.41
C PHE A 37 7.95 -3.17 -13.25
N GLU A 38 8.98 -3.51 -14.03
CA GLU A 38 8.92 -4.60 -15.01
C GLU A 38 8.55 -5.97 -14.42
N PRO A 39 9.01 -6.35 -13.21
CA PRO A 39 8.56 -7.58 -12.57
C PRO A 39 7.08 -7.62 -12.19
N LEU A 40 6.39 -6.47 -12.10
CA LEU A 40 4.95 -6.40 -11.86
C LEU A 40 4.18 -6.65 -13.16
N SER A 41 3.62 -7.84 -13.28
CA SER A 41 2.74 -8.21 -14.39
C SER A 41 1.38 -7.50 -14.28
N ALA A 42 0.65 -7.39 -15.40
CA ALA A 42 -0.69 -6.80 -15.40
C ALA A 42 -1.70 -7.62 -14.56
N GLU A 43 -1.52 -8.94 -14.50
CA GLU A 43 -2.35 -9.83 -13.68
C GLU A 43 -2.08 -9.63 -12.20
N ASP A 44 -0.81 -9.56 -11.78
CA ASP A 44 -0.45 -9.31 -10.38
C ASP A 44 -0.89 -7.90 -9.92
N ASP A 45 -0.75 -6.89 -10.79
CA ASP A 45 -1.20 -5.51 -10.55
C ASP A 45 -2.71 -5.50 -10.25
N TYR A 46 -3.49 -6.15 -11.13
CA TYR A 46 -4.94 -6.31 -10.97
C TYR A 46 -5.31 -7.11 -9.71
N GLU A 47 -4.67 -8.27 -9.47
CA GLU A 47 -4.95 -9.13 -8.32
C GLU A 47 -4.73 -8.36 -7.01
N MET A 48 -3.59 -7.68 -6.88
CA MET A 48 -3.28 -6.88 -5.69
C MET A 48 -4.22 -5.68 -5.54
N ALA A 49 -4.47 -4.92 -6.60
CA ALA A 49 -5.35 -3.75 -6.55
C ALA A 49 -6.80 -4.12 -6.19
N SER A 50 -7.28 -5.27 -6.67
CA SER A 50 -8.59 -5.79 -6.31
C SER A 50 -8.61 -6.31 -4.86
N ASP A 51 -7.59 -7.06 -4.46
CA ASP A 51 -7.54 -7.70 -3.14
C ASP A 51 -7.42 -6.67 -2.01
N VAL A 52 -6.53 -5.69 -2.16
CA VAL A 52 -6.32 -4.63 -1.16
C VAL A 52 -7.59 -3.81 -0.90
N TRP A 53 -8.39 -3.59 -1.95
CA TRP A 53 -9.67 -2.90 -1.87
C TRP A 53 -10.72 -3.74 -1.17
N HIS A 54 -10.87 -5.02 -1.55
CA HIS A 54 -11.86 -5.89 -0.91
C HIS A 54 -11.55 -6.14 0.56
N ALA A 55 -10.30 -6.44 0.91
CA ALA A 55 -9.86 -6.58 2.30
C ALA A 55 -10.13 -5.31 3.12
N TYR A 56 -9.96 -4.14 2.51
CA TYR A 56 -10.30 -2.86 3.13
C TYR A 56 -11.81 -2.68 3.34
N THR A 57 -12.66 -3.10 2.40
CA THR A 57 -14.12 -3.02 2.55
C THR A 57 -14.66 -3.91 3.67
N GLU A 58 -13.93 -4.97 4.03
CA GLU A 58 -14.25 -5.86 5.16
C GLU A 58 -13.71 -5.37 6.51
N LEU A 59 -12.90 -4.30 6.51
CA LEU A 59 -12.34 -3.73 7.73
C LEU A 59 -13.47 -3.23 8.66
N PRO A 60 -13.54 -3.67 9.93
CA PRO A 60 -14.53 -3.15 10.87
C PRO A 60 -14.34 -1.65 11.08
N ARG A 61 -15.23 -0.83 10.50
CA ARG A 61 -15.19 0.62 10.67
C ARG A 61 -15.91 1.02 11.93
N GLY A 62 -15.21 1.74 12.81
CA GLY A 62 -15.87 2.45 13.90
C GLY A 62 -16.79 3.55 13.35
N PRO A 63 -17.92 3.86 13.99
CA PRO A 63 -18.92 4.83 13.50
C PRO A 63 -18.43 6.29 13.45
N ALA A 64 -17.17 6.56 13.78
CA ALA A 64 -16.60 7.90 13.89
C ALA A 64 -15.52 8.22 12.84
N MET A 65 -15.24 7.33 11.89
CA MET A 65 -14.20 7.53 10.88
C MET A 65 -14.76 8.32 9.69
N THR A 66 -14.10 9.40 9.33
CA THR A 66 -14.40 10.19 8.13
C THR A 66 -13.98 9.46 6.85
N ASP A 67 -14.48 9.90 5.69
CA ASP A 67 -14.08 9.35 4.40
C ASP A 67 -12.59 9.58 4.10
N LEU A 68 -12.01 10.68 4.61
CA LEU A 68 -10.61 11.00 4.38
C LEU A 68 -9.68 10.15 5.26
N GLU A 69 -10.04 9.92 6.53
CA GLU A 69 -9.33 8.97 7.41
C GLU A 69 -9.46 7.54 6.87
N SER A 70 -10.63 7.21 6.35
CA SER A 70 -10.91 5.95 5.65
C SER A 70 -9.98 5.78 4.44
N TYR A 71 -9.88 6.80 3.59
CA TYR A 71 -9.00 6.80 2.42
C TYR A 71 -7.52 6.72 2.79
N LEU A 72 -7.10 7.38 3.88
CA LEU A 72 -5.74 7.33 4.40
C LEU A 72 -5.32 5.90 4.78
N ILE A 73 -6.18 5.11 5.44
CA ILE A 73 -5.90 3.69 5.73
C ILE A 73 -5.73 2.90 4.44
N LEU A 74 -6.65 3.08 3.48
CA LEU A 74 -6.59 2.36 2.21
C LEU A 74 -5.31 2.72 1.42
N ARG A 75 -4.99 4.01 1.28
CA ARG A 75 -3.81 4.50 0.56
C ARG A 75 -2.52 3.91 1.16
N CYS A 76 -2.43 3.84 2.48
CA CYS A 76 -1.31 3.21 3.18
C CYS A 76 -1.25 1.70 2.93
N GLY A 77 -2.38 1.01 2.99
CA GLY A 77 -2.45 -0.44 2.73
C GLY A 77 -2.05 -0.82 1.31
N GLU A 78 -2.49 -0.04 0.32
CA GLU A 78 -2.08 -0.17 -1.08
C GLU A 78 -0.57 -0.09 -1.24
N ASP A 79 0.07 0.93 -0.65
CA ASP A 79 1.53 1.10 -0.73
C ASP A 79 2.30 0.02 0.02
N ILE A 80 1.77 -0.46 1.15
CA ILE A 80 2.36 -1.59 1.87
C ILE A 80 2.26 -2.88 1.04
N MET A 81 1.14 -3.14 0.38
CA MET A 81 0.97 -4.33 -0.46
C MET A 81 1.92 -4.29 -1.66
N LEU A 82 1.91 -3.18 -2.41
CA LEU A 82 2.83 -2.98 -3.53
C LEU A 82 4.29 -3.05 -3.06
N GLY A 83 4.61 -2.37 -1.96
CA GLY A 83 5.94 -2.34 -1.39
C GLY A 83 6.45 -3.72 -1.00
N ALA A 84 5.60 -4.54 -0.38
CA ALA A 84 5.93 -5.91 -0.04
C ALA A 84 6.17 -6.77 -1.29
N TYR A 85 5.38 -6.59 -2.35
CA TYR A 85 5.62 -7.25 -3.63
C TYR A 85 6.99 -6.85 -4.22
N VAL A 86 7.23 -5.54 -4.36
CA VAL A 86 8.45 -4.97 -4.96
C VAL A 86 9.68 -5.40 -4.19
N ILE A 87 9.70 -5.22 -2.86
CA ILE A 87 10.87 -5.53 -2.04
C ILE A 87 11.21 -7.01 -2.05
N THR A 88 10.19 -7.88 -2.17
CA THR A 88 10.36 -9.33 -2.30
C THR A 88 10.96 -9.68 -3.66
N LYS A 89 10.47 -9.10 -4.76
CA LYS A 89 11.07 -9.29 -6.11
C LYS A 89 12.52 -8.79 -6.18
N LEU A 90 12.89 -7.82 -5.34
CA LEU A 90 14.26 -7.31 -5.21
C LEU A 90 15.14 -8.10 -4.20
N GLY A 91 14.63 -9.19 -3.61
CA GLY A 91 15.37 -10.03 -2.66
C GLY A 91 15.59 -9.41 -1.27
N GLY A 92 14.69 -8.49 -0.88
CA GLY A 92 14.73 -7.74 0.38
C GLY A 92 13.64 -8.12 1.36
N GLU A 93 13.14 -9.36 1.37
CA GLU A 93 12.00 -9.79 2.20
C GLU A 93 12.20 -9.53 3.70
N LYS A 94 13.45 -9.55 4.18
CA LYS A 94 13.81 -9.24 5.58
C LYS A 94 13.63 -7.76 5.95
N LEU A 95 13.39 -6.89 4.96
CA LEU A 95 13.24 -5.45 5.12
C LEU A 95 11.77 -5.01 5.05
N ILE A 96 10.81 -5.94 4.93
CA ILE A 96 9.37 -5.62 4.82
C ILE A 96 8.88 -4.80 6.02
N ASP A 97 9.27 -5.17 7.24
CA ASP A 97 8.84 -4.41 8.43
C ASP A 97 9.44 -2.99 8.47
N GLU A 98 10.69 -2.84 8.01
CA GLU A 98 11.32 -1.52 7.91
C GLU A 98 10.62 -0.67 6.83
N MET A 99 10.29 -1.27 5.67
CA MET A 99 9.53 -0.63 4.59
C MET A 99 8.15 -0.17 5.05
N LYS A 100 7.42 -1.00 5.80
CA LYS A 100 6.12 -0.63 6.37
C LYS A 100 6.22 0.61 7.24
N GLY A 101 7.28 0.71 8.04
CA GLY A 101 7.55 1.92 8.85
C GLY A 101 7.65 3.16 7.98
N TYR A 102 8.47 3.13 6.93
CA TYR A 102 8.62 4.27 6.02
C TYR A 102 7.33 4.63 5.28
N VAL A 103 6.54 3.65 4.83
CA VAL A 103 5.24 3.92 4.17
C VAL A 103 4.24 4.57 5.12
N ILE A 104 4.19 4.12 6.37
CA ILE A 104 3.30 4.70 7.39
C ILE A 104 3.72 6.14 7.69
N ASP A 105 5.02 6.38 7.90
CA ASP A 105 5.55 7.71 8.18
C ASP A 105 5.30 8.68 7.03
N ASP A 106 5.53 8.26 5.78
CA ASP A 106 5.23 9.05 4.58
C ASP A 106 3.73 9.35 4.45
N THR A 107 2.87 8.37 4.74
CA THR A 107 1.42 8.59 4.72
C THR A 107 0.99 9.61 5.77
N ILE A 108 1.56 9.55 6.98
CA ILE A 108 1.28 10.54 8.03
C ILE A 108 1.71 11.94 7.57
N GLU A 109 2.91 12.07 6.99
CA GLU A 109 3.44 13.34 6.50
C GLU A 109 2.59 13.91 5.36
N SER A 110 2.25 13.08 4.36
CA SER A 110 1.48 13.45 3.16
C SER A 110 0.04 13.88 3.43
N PHE A 111 -0.51 13.55 4.60
CA PHE A 111 -1.86 13.91 5.02
C PHE A 111 -1.87 14.82 6.26
N SER A 112 -0.71 15.25 6.74
CA SER A 112 -0.58 16.05 7.97
C SER A 112 -1.35 17.38 7.93
N ASP A 113 -1.60 17.93 6.74
CA ASP A 113 -2.35 19.16 6.51
C ASP A 113 -3.87 18.93 6.37
N LYS A 114 -4.31 17.67 6.29
CA LYS A 114 -5.70 17.29 5.98
C LYS A 114 -6.36 16.43 7.05
N VAL A 115 -5.57 15.66 7.81
CA VAL A 115 -6.06 14.69 8.79
C VAL A 115 -5.26 14.85 10.10
N ASP A 116 -5.77 15.66 11.02
CA ASP A 116 -5.13 15.97 12.32
C ASP A 116 -4.77 14.71 13.14
N ARG A 117 -5.52 13.63 12.97
CA ARG A 117 -5.39 12.37 13.73
C ARG A 117 -4.79 11.23 12.90
N ALA A 118 -4.07 11.52 11.80
CA ALA A 118 -3.50 10.52 10.89
C ALA A 118 -2.72 9.43 11.64
N GLN A 119 -1.82 9.83 12.54
CA GLN A 119 -1.01 8.90 13.34
C GLN A 119 -1.88 7.99 14.24
N GLU A 120 -2.93 8.54 14.85
CA GLU A 120 -3.84 7.77 15.71
C GLU A 120 -4.62 6.74 14.88
N VAL A 121 -5.16 7.16 13.73
CA VAL A 121 -5.95 6.33 12.81
C VAL A 121 -5.12 5.14 12.30
N LEU A 122 -3.91 5.39 11.83
CA LEU A 122 -2.99 4.35 11.32
C LEU A 122 -2.45 3.44 12.43
N SER A 123 -2.52 3.88 13.69
CA SER A 123 -2.10 3.10 14.85
C SER A 123 -3.19 2.22 15.46
N THR A 124 -4.42 2.30 14.97
CA THR A 124 -5.52 1.45 15.47
C THR A 124 -5.24 -0.04 15.22
N GLU A 125 -5.79 -0.91 16.07
CA GLU A 125 -5.63 -2.37 15.91
C GLU A 125 -6.17 -2.86 14.55
N ALA A 126 -7.28 -2.28 14.09
CA ALA A 126 -7.87 -2.61 12.79
C ALA A 126 -6.92 -2.25 11.64
N ALA A 127 -6.39 -1.02 11.63
CA ALA A 127 -5.42 -0.59 10.61
C ALA A 127 -4.16 -1.47 10.62
N ARG A 128 -3.61 -1.79 11.80
CA ARG A 128 -2.44 -2.67 11.93
C ARG A 128 -2.70 -4.07 11.37
N LYS A 129 -3.85 -4.67 11.67
CA LYS A 129 -4.25 -5.99 11.12
C LYS A 129 -4.38 -5.94 9.61
N TYR A 130 -4.92 -4.87 9.07
CA TYR A 130 -5.03 -4.66 7.63
C TYR A 130 -3.69 -4.45 6.96
N PHE A 131 -2.77 -3.68 7.55
CA PHE A 131 -1.42 -3.52 7.01
C PHE A 131 -0.62 -4.82 7.05
N GLU A 132 -0.81 -5.62 8.09
CA GLU A 132 -0.24 -6.96 8.16
C GLU A 132 -0.79 -7.88 7.07
N TYR A 133 -2.09 -7.82 6.81
CA TYR A 133 -2.69 -8.51 5.66
C TYR A 133 -2.04 -8.06 4.35
N CYS A 134 -1.98 -6.76 4.09
CA CYS A 134 -1.45 -6.18 2.87
C CYS A 134 0.01 -6.62 2.62
N SER A 135 0.87 -6.54 3.64
CA SER A 135 2.27 -6.96 3.50
C SER A 135 2.40 -8.46 3.22
N ASN A 136 1.60 -9.28 3.90
CA ASN A 136 1.61 -10.73 3.69
C ASN A 136 1.10 -11.13 2.31
N ALA A 137 0.05 -10.48 1.82
CA ALA A 137 -0.52 -10.74 0.50
C ALA A 137 0.48 -10.36 -0.61
N GLY A 138 1.05 -9.16 -0.56
CA GLY A 138 2.07 -8.72 -1.53
C GLY A 138 3.31 -9.62 -1.54
N PHE A 139 3.82 -10.01 -0.37
CA PHE A 139 4.92 -10.97 -0.25
C PHE A 139 4.58 -12.34 -0.87
N LYS A 140 3.41 -12.90 -0.54
CA LYS A 140 2.99 -14.21 -1.04
C LYS A 140 2.85 -14.22 -2.56
N LEU A 141 2.26 -13.17 -3.11
CA LEU A 141 2.11 -13.06 -4.57
C LEU A 141 3.47 -12.97 -5.26
N ALA A 142 4.38 -12.15 -4.74
CA ALA A 142 5.73 -12.03 -5.31
C ALA A 142 6.57 -13.31 -5.21
N SER A 143 6.26 -14.19 -4.27
CA SER A 143 6.96 -15.45 -4.01
C SER A 143 6.45 -16.64 -4.84
N LYS A 144 5.39 -16.45 -5.65
CA LYS A 144 4.96 -17.43 -6.66
C LYS A 144 5.96 -17.45 -7.83
#